data_AF-A0A0G1P6Z0-F1
#
_entry.id   AF-A0A0G1P6Z0-F1
#
_cell.length_a   1.000
_cell.length_b   1.000
_cell.length_c   1.000
_cell.angle_alpha   90.00
_cell.angle_beta   90.00
_cell.angle_gamma   90.00
#
_symmetry.space_group_name_H-M   'P 1'
#
loop_
_entity.id
_entity.type
_entity.pdbx_description
1 polymer ?
#
loop_
_entity_poly.entity_id
_entity_poly.type
_entity_poly.pdbx_seq_one_letter_code
_entity_poly.pdbx_strand_id
1 'polypeptide(L)'
;MHPAVKIFLGQLSYGGKVDGELKDDDQSVISVLARVYEKARNALEYRADHLVRRAAIERILKRLMVYEKNPTELAKLLLTELKWARYVSVTELEQVDEMKLAQTLERYINVPDTGVPREWLVGVASAQIEEMFNLNRDFGKFTYFAFQALKQKIKVPDPNLDLLIFLAVDKIYSQSDDQQQAYHVLQLAEGNVSETWRLVNLAKNHPQSNRLQKYVSNQTGALLLLRDIYFANPVEFGKLVLNEAA
;
A
#
# COMPACT_ATOMS: atom_id res chain seq x y z
N MET A 1 -15.05 22.67 -8.25
CA MET A 1 -14.39 21.40 -7.89
C MET A 1 -13.13 21.20 -8.73
N HIS A 2 -11.97 20.97 -8.11
CA HIS A 2 -10.67 20.88 -8.80
C HIS A 2 -10.58 19.62 -9.70
N PRO A 3 -9.98 19.68 -10.91
CA PRO A 3 -9.94 18.55 -11.86
C PRO A 3 -9.40 17.24 -11.28
N ALA A 4 -8.34 17.31 -10.46
CA ALA A 4 -7.76 16.16 -9.78
C ALA A 4 -8.76 15.44 -8.84
N VAL A 5 -9.70 16.18 -8.23
CA VAL A 5 -10.72 15.61 -7.35
C VAL A 5 -11.75 14.83 -8.17
N LYS A 6 -12.15 15.35 -9.35
CA LYS A 6 -13.08 14.63 -10.25
C LYS A 6 -12.47 13.33 -10.76
N ILE A 7 -11.20 13.35 -11.15
CA ILE A 7 -10.47 12.15 -11.61
C ILE A 7 -10.37 11.12 -10.48
N PHE A 8 -9.96 11.56 -9.29
CA PHE A 8 -9.85 10.68 -8.13
C PHE A 8 -11.19 9.99 -7.80
N LEU A 9 -12.29 10.76 -7.69
CA LEU A 9 -13.61 10.20 -7.40
C LEU A 9 -14.12 9.26 -8.49
N GLY A 10 -13.81 9.54 -9.76
CA GLY A 10 -14.17 8.65 -10.86
C GLY A 10 -13.42 7.31 -10.85
N GLN A 11 -12.30 7.22 -10.13
CA GLN A 11 -11.48 6.01 -10.03
C GLN A 11 -11.82 5.13 -8.84
N LEU A 12 -12.54 5.61 -7.83
CA LEU A 12 -12.85 4.85 -6.60
C LEU A 12 -13.78 3.67 -6.90
N SER A 13 -13.56 2.53 -6.22
CA SER A 13 -14.38 1.33 -6.40
C SER A 13 -15.74 1.38 -5.70
N TYR A 14 -15.91 2.32 -4.77
CA TYR A 14 -17.08 2.49 -3.89
C TYR A 14 -17.58 1.18 -3.24
N GLY A 15 -16.65 0.28 -2.92
CA GLY A 15 -16.96 -0.98 -2.22
C GLY A 15 -17.47 -2.11 -3.12
N GLY A 16 -17.03 -2.18 -4.38
CA GLY A 16 -17.35 -3.29 -5.28
C GLY A 16 -17.16 -4.68 -4.62
N LYS A 17 -18.28 -5.40 -4.46
CA LYS A 17 -18.50 -6.72 -3.82
C LYS A 17 -17.52 -7.08 -2.71
N VAL A 18 -17.78 -6.56 -1.52
CA VAL A 18 -17.46 -7.23 -0.27
C VAL A 18 -18.80 -7.66 0.33
N ASP A 19 -19.09 -8.97 0.28
CA ASP A 19 -20.31 -9.55 0.86
C ASP A 19 -20.30 -9.33 2.37
N GLY A 20 -21.22 -8.50 2.83
CA GLY A 20 -21.40 -8.14 4.23
C GLY A 20 -22.62 -7.24 4.36
N GLU A 21 -23.81 -7.80 4.18
CA GLU A 21 -25.06 -7.11 4.54
C GLU A 21 -25.03 -6.81 6.04
N LEU A 22 -25.11 -5.51 6.39
CA LEU A 22 -25.40 -5.07 7.74
C LEU A 22 -26.74 -4.34 7.72
N LYS A 23 -27.71 -4.95 8.41
CA LYS A 23 -29.04 -4.37 8.66
C LYS A 23 -28.91 -3.08 9.46
N ASP A 24 -29.74 -2.12 9.08
CA ASP A 24 -29.85 -0.78 9.62
C ASP A 24 -30.92 -0.77 10.71
N ASP A 25 -30.59 -0.27 11.90
CA ASP A 25 -31.54 0.16 12.94
C ASP A 25 -30.73 0.81 14.09
N ASP A 26 -30.26 2.06 13.93
CA ASP A 26 -30.30 3.09 15.01
C ASP A 26 -29.65 4.43 14.61
N GLN A 27 -30.46 5.51 14.61
CA GLN A 27 -30.08 6.88 14.23
C GLN A 27 -29.62 7.75 15.42
N SER A 28 -28.68 7.28 16.24
CA SER A 28 -28.07 8.17 17.25
C SER A 28 -26.72 8.70 16.76
N VAL A 29 -26.41 9.98 17.04
CA VAL A 29 -25.11 10.58 16.71
C VAL A 29 -23.95 9.80 17.36
N ILE A 30 -24.21 9.15 18.50
CA ILE A 30 -23.25 8.29 19.22
C ILE A 30 -23.02 6.96 18.46
N SER A 31 -24.05 6.33 17.90
CA SER A 31 -23.90 5.09 17.10
C SER A 31 -23.17 5.36 15.78
N VAL A 32 -23.35 6.53 15.19
CA VAL A 32 -22.58 6.98 14.01
C VAL A 32 -21.12 7.22 14.38
N LEU A 33 -20.83 7.94 15.47
CA LEU A 33 -19.45 8.18 15.92
C LEU A 33 -18.73 6.87 16.32
N ALA A 34 -19.43 5.96 16.99
CA ALA A 34 -18.91 4.64 17.33
C ALA A 34 -18.63 3.79 16.06
N ARG A 35 -19.52 3.81 15.06
CA ARG A 35 -19.30 3.16 13.76
C ARG A 35 -18.09 3.75 13.03
N VAL A 36 -17.92 5.07 13.05
CA VAL A 36 -16.75 5.74 12.45
C VAL A 36 -15.47 5.37 13.19
N TYR A 37 -15.50 5.32 14.52
CA TYR A 37 -14.35 4.95 15.35
C TYR A 37 -13.93 3.49 15.16
N GLU A 38 -14.88 2.54 15.20
CA GLU A 38 -14.59 1.12 14.99
C GLU A 38 -14.06 0.84 13.57
N LYS A 39 -14.53 1.58 12.56
CA LYS A 39 -14.01 1.42 11.20
C LYS A 39 -12.65 2.08 11.01
N ALA A 40 -12.38 3.21 11.66
CA ALA A 40 -11.04 3.79 11.74
C ALA A 40 -10.06 2.84 12.46
N ARG A 41 -10.53 2.15 13.51
CA ARG A 41 -9.79 1.09 14.19
C ARG A 41 -9.51 -0.10 13.28
N ASN A 42 -10.50 -0.62 12.56
CA ASN A 42 -10.30 -1.71 11.59
C ASN A 42 -9.30 -1.32 10.49
N ALA A 43 -9.31 -0.07 10.01
CA ALA A 43 -8.34 0.45 9.05
C ALA A 43 -6.92 0.61 9.64
N LEU A 44 -6.81 0.77 10.96
CA LEU A 44 -5.54 0.77 11.69
C LEU A 44 -5.05 -0.66 11.96
N GLU A 45 -5.94 -1.58 12.31
CA GLU A 45 -5.63 -3.01 12.49
C GLU A 45 -5.19 -3.65 11.17
N TYR A 46 -5.88 -3.33 10.06
CA TYR A 46 -5.43 -3.66 8.70
C TYR A 46 -3.98 -3.20 8.43
N ARG A 47 -3.63 -2.00 8.92
CA ARG A 47 -2.28 -1.45 8.80
C ARG A 47 -1.25 -2.18 9.67
N ALA A 48 -1.63 -2.79 10.77
CA ALA A 48 -0.71 -3.66 11.50
C ALA A 48 -0.53 -5.01 10.77
N ASP A 49 -1.62 -5.57 10.26
CA ASP A 49 -1.65 -6.92 9.68
C ASP A 49 -0.83 -7.04 8.40
N HIS A 50 -0.91 -6.06 7.49
CA HIS A 50 -0.14 -6.10 6.24
C HIS A 50 1.37 -6.06 6.48
N LEU A 51 1.84 -5.28 7.47
CA LEU A 51 3.27 -5.22 7.85
C LEU A 51 3.76 -6.55 8.42
N VAL A 52 2.93 -7.21 9.24
CA VAL A 52 3.21 -8.52 9.84
C VAL A 52 3.27 -9.60 8.75
N ARG A 53 2.29 -9.61 7.84
CA ARG A 53 2.27 -10.53 6.69
C ARG A 53 3.47 -10.34 5.79
N ARG A 54 3.83 -9.09 5.42
CA ARG A 54 5.03 -8.80 4.61
C ARG A 54 6.31 -9.32 5.29
N ALA A 55 6.46 -9.12 6.60
CA ALA A 55 7.62 -9.63 7.33
C ALA A 55 7.66 -11.18 7.36
N ALA A 56 6.49 -11.82 7.47
CA ALA A 56 6.38 -13.27 7.37
C ALA A 56 6.75 -13.79 5.98
N ILE A 57 6.25 -13.14 4.92
CA ILE A 57 6.61 -13.44 3.52
C ILE A 57 8.12 -13.33 3.34
N GLU A 58 8.74 -12.22 3.78
CA GLU A 58 10.19 -12.01 3.67
C GLU A 58 10.97 -13.14 4.33
N ARG A 59 10.60 -13.51 5.55
CA ARG A 59 11.25 -14.60 6.30
C ARG A 59 11.12 -15.95 5.58
N ILE A 60 9.92 -16.28 5.10
CA ILE A 60 9.65 -17.52 4.37
C ILE A 60 10.48 -17.54 3.09
N LEU A 61 10.47 -16.47 2.29
CA LEU A 61 11.24 -16.36 1.05
C LEU A 61 12.75 -16.48 1.29
N LYS A 62 13.30 -15.77 2.28
CA LYS A 62 14.73 -15.88 2.63
C LYS A 62 15.13 -17.31 2.92
N ARG A 63 14.26 -18.09 3.57
CA ARG A 63 14.51 -19.52 3.86
C ARG A 63 14.33 -20.40 2.62
N LEU A 64 13.23 -20.27 1.89
CA LEU A 64 12.90 -21.13 0.75
C LEU A 64 13.86 -20.91 -0.44
N MET A 65 14.19 -19.65 -0.77
CA MET A 65 15.05 -19.30 -1.92
C MET A 65 16.51 -19.74 -1.78
N VAL A 66 16.90 -20.31 -0.63
CA VAL A 66 18.21 -20.95 -0.44
C VAL A 66 18.29 -22.24 -1.25
N TYR A 67 17.25 -23.06 -1.22
CA TYR A 67 17.25 -24.40 -1.82
C TYR A 67 16.25 -24.57 -2.97
N GLU A 68 15.19 -23.77 -3.03
CA GLU A 68 14.22 -23.81 -4.13
C GLU A 68 14.51 -22.69 -5.13
N LYS A 69 14.67 -23.05 -6.40
CA LYS A 69 14.94 -22.13 -7.52
C LYS A 69 13.84 -22.18 -8.59
N ASN A 70 12.98 -23.19 -8.55
CA ASN A 70 11.81 -23.26 -9.41
C ASN A 70 10.75 -22.28 -8.90
N PRO A 71 10.35 -21.26 -9.69
CA PRO A 71 9.38 -20.25 -9.24
C PRO A 71 8.00 -20.83 -8.92
N THR A 72 7.59 -21.90 -9.61
CA THR A 72 6.28 -22.54 -9.41
C THR A 72 6.23 -23.28 -8.09
N GLU A 73 7.26 -24.08 -7.80
CA GLU A 73 7.33 -24.79 -6.51
C GLU A 73 7.54 -23.81 -5.35
N LEU A 74 8.32 -22.74 -5.55
CA LEU A 74 8.48 -21.69 -4.55
C LEU A 74 7.14 -21.00 -4.23
N ALA A 75 6.32 -20.70 -5.25
CA ALA A 75 4.99 -20.12 -5.06
C ALA A 75 4.09 -21.02 -4.21
N LYS A 76 4.05 -22.33 -4.53
CA LYS A 76 3.26 -23.32 -3.77
C LYS A 76 3.69 -23.43 -2.33
N LEU A 77 5.00 -23.52 -2.08
CA LEU A 77 5.56 -23.60 -0.73
C LEU A 77 5.25 -22.34 0.08
N LEU A 78 5.40 -21.16 -0.54
CA LEU A 78 5.05 -19.89 0.09
C LEU A 78 3.56 -19.85 0.49
N LEU A 79 2.65 -20.15 -0.43
CA LEU A 79 1.20 -20.15 -0.17
C LEU A 79 0.82 -21.16 0.93
N THR A 80 1.43 -22.34 0.90
CA THR A 80 1.22 -23.39 1.91
C THR A 80 1.62 -22.92 3.30
N GLU A 81 2.79 -22.31 3.44
CA GLU A 81 3.25 -21.82 4.74
C GLU A 81 2.48 -20.62 5.25
N LEU A 82 2.10 -19.68 4.37
CA LEU A 82 1.26 -18.55 4.74
C LEU A 82 -0.11 -19.03 5.25
N LYS A 83 -0.69 -20.04 4.61
CA LYS A 83 -1.94 -20.67 5.03
C LYS A 83 -1.80 -21.34 6.40
N TRP A 84 -0.77 -22.16 6.60
CA TRP A 84 -0.55 -22.88 7.86
C TRP A 84 -0.31 -21.95 9.04
N ALA A 85 0.46 -20.89 8.83
CA ALA A 85 0.74 -19.89 9.85
C ALA A 85 -0.39 -18.85 10.01
N ARG A 86 -1.48 -18.97 9.25
CA ARG A 86 -2.66 -18.07 9.28
C ARG A 86 -2.33 -16.60 8.99
N TYR A 87 -1.33 -16.35 8.14
CA TYR A 87 -1.02 -15.00 7.65
C TYR A 87 -1.93 -14.54 6.51
N VAL A 88 -2.68 -15.48 5.92
CA VAL A 88 -3.65 -15.22 4.84
C VAL A 88 -4.95 -15.96 5.16
N SER A 89 -6.05 -15.29 4.88
CA SER A 89 -7.41 -15.84 4.94
C SER A 89 -7.72 -16.72 3.72
N VAL A 90 -8.78 -17.52 3.82
CA VAL A 90 -9.26 -18.35 2.69
C VAL A 90 -9.65 -17.47 1.50
N THR A 91 -10.32 -16.35 1.75
CA THR A 91 -10.74 -15.39 0.72
C THR A 91 -9.56 -14.74 0.01
N GLU A 92 -8.48 -14.43 0.73
CA GLU A 92 -7.27 -13.88 0.10
C GLU A 92 -6.58 -14.93 -0.76
N LEU A 93 -6.49 -16.17 -0.30
CA LEU A 93 -5.90 -17.28 -1.07
C LEU A 93 -6.67 -17.57 -2.37
N GLU A 94 -8.00 -17.52 -2.34
CA GLU A 94 -8.84 -17.74 -3.53
C GLU A 94 -8.67 -16.64 -4.59
N GLN A 95 -8.29 -15.43 -4.19
CA GLN A 95 -8.08 -14.30 -5.10
C GLN A 95 -6.67 -14.22 -5.66
N VAL A 96 -5.71 -14.93 -5.05
CA VAL A 96 -4.32 -14.95 -5.54
C VAL A 96 -4.18 -15.93 -6.69
N ASP A 97 -3.73 -15.40 -7.82
CA ASP A 97 -3.30 -16.19 -8.96
C ASP A 97 -1.89 -16.77 -8.72
N GLU A 98 -1.82 -18.08 -8.46
CA GLU A 98 -0.56 -18.81 -8.22
C GLU A 98 0.42 -18.66 -9.40
N MET A 99 -0.07 -18.64 -10.64
CA MET A 99 0.78 -18.48 -11.82
C MET A 99 1.39 -17.08 -11.86
N LYS A 100 0.60 -16.05 -11.55
CA LYS A 100 1.08 -14.68 -11.43
C LYS A 100 2.09 -14.52 -10.28
N LEU A 101 1.92 -15.25 -9.19
CA LEU A 101 2.87 -15.28 -8.08
C LEU A 101 4.19 -15.93 -8.51
N ALA A 102 4.14 -17.06 -9.20
CA ALA A 102 5.32 -17.73 -9.75
C ALA A 102 6.10 -16.82 -10.72
N GLN A 103 5.40 -16.14 -11.65
CA GLN A 103 6.01 -15.14 -12.54
C GLN A 103 6.65 -13.98 -11.78
N THR A 104 6.01 -13.55 -10.69
CA THR A 104 6.57 -12.49 -9.83
C THR A 104 7.86 -12.96 -9.17
N LEU A 105 7.88 -14.17 -8.62
CA LEU A 105 9.06 -14.76 -7.98
C LEU A 105 10.21 -14.99 -8.97
N GLU A 106 9.91 -15.40 -10.20
CA GLU A 106 10.90 -15.61 -11.25
C GLU A 106 11.77 -14.36 -11.48
N ARG A 107 11.13 -13.17 -11.46
CA ARG A 107 11.84 -11.88 -11.60
C ARG A 107 12.86 -11.62 -10.51
N TYR A 108 12.68 -12.20 -9.32
CA TYR A 108 13.59 -12.01 -8.18
C TYR A 108 14.60 -13.15 -8.01
N ILE A 109 14.35 -14.31 -8.62
CA ILE A 109 15.29 -15.45 -8.59
C ILE A 109 16.44 -15.20 -9.58
N ASN A 110 16.13 -14.72 -10.79
CA ASN A 110 17.06 -14.62 -11.91
C ASN A 110 17.64 -13.21 -12.12
N VAL A 111 17.73 -12.40 -11.06
CA VAL A 111 18.31 -11.04 -11.18
C VAL A 111 19.82 -11.17 -11.44
N PRO A 112 20.35 -10.61 -12.54
CA PRO A 112 21.79 -10.58 -12.78
C PRO A 112 22.49 -9.78 -11.67
N ASP A 113 23.79 -10.03 -11.49
CA ASP A 113 24.56 -9.27 -10.50
C ASP A 113 24.58 -7.78 -10.90
N THR A 114 23.85 -6.99 -10.14
CA THR A 114 23.63 -5.55 -10.35
C THR A 114 24.34 -4.71 -9.30
N GLY A 115 25.09 -5.34 -8.38
CA GLY A 115 25.62 -4.69 -7.18
C GLY A 115 24.55 -4.38 -6.12
N VAL A 116 23.29 -4.77 -6.35
CA VAL A 116 22.19 -4.62 -5.38
C VAL A 116 22.18 -5.80 -4.43
N PRO A 117 22.15 -5.59 -3.09
CA PRO A 117 22.16 -6.69 -2.13
C PRO A 117 20.97 -7.63 -2.31
N ARG A 118 21.25 -8.94 -2.43
CA ARG A 118 20.21 -9.97 -2.61
C ARG A 118 19.17 -9.96 -1.49
N GLU A 119 19.59 -9.71 -0.26
CA GLU A 119 18.67 -9.61 0.88
C GLU A 119 17.67 -8.46 0.72
N TRP A 120 18.11 -7.33 0.17
CA TRP A 120 17.23 -6.21 -0.10
C TRP A 120 16.21 -6.55 -1.21
N LEU A 121 16.65 -7.24 -2.27
CA LEU A 121 15.74 -7.71 -3.33
C LEU A 121 14.66 -8.63 -2.82
N VAL A 122 14.99 -9.55 -1.89
CA VAL A 122 14.00 -10.41 -1.24
C VAL A 122 13.01 -9.57 -0.41
N GLY A 123 13.49 -8.50 0.24
CA GLY A 123 12.63 -7.52 0.90
C GLY A 123 11.65 -6.87 -0.07
N VAL A 124 12.11 -6.38 -1.22
CA VAL A 124 11.25 -5.78 -2.26
C VAL A 124 10.24 -6.81 -2.81
N ALA A 125 10.69 -8.06 -3.03
CA ALA A 125 9.81 -9.15 -3.46
C ALA A 125 8.69 -9.40 -2.44
N SER A 126 9.02 -9.38 -1.14
CA SER A 126 8.03 -9.58 -0.09
C SER A 126 6.96 -8.50 -0.06
N ALA A 127 7.34 -7.24 -0.32
CA ALA A 127 6.40 -6.14 -0.40
C ALA A 127 5.50 -6.26 -1.63
N GLN A 128 6.06 -6.58 -2.79
CA GLN A 128 5.26 -6.84 -4.00
C GLN A 128 4.23 -7.95 -3.77
N ILE A 129 4.67 -9.05 -3.14
CA ILE A 129 3.81 -10.21 -2.90
C ILE A 129 2.74 -9.86 -1.87
N GLU A 130 3.05 -9.10 -0.82
CA GLU A 130 2.03 -8.63 0.12
C GLU A 130 0.93 -7.83 -0.57
N GLU A 131 1.30 -6.93 -1.48
CA GLU A 131 0.31 -6.17 -2.27
C GLU A 131 -0.55 -7.06 -3.17
N MET A 132 -0.10 -8.26 -3.56
CA MET A 132 -0.94 -9.21 -4.27
C MET A 132 -2.07 -9.77 -3.39
N PHE A 133 -1.88 -9.80 -2.07
CA PHE A 133 -2.91 -10.19 -1.09
C PHE A 133 -3.75 -8.99 -0.61
N ASN A 134 -3.38 -7.76 -0.97
CA ASN A 134 -4.07 -6.56 -0.54
C ASN A 134 -5.44 -6.43 -1.22
N LEU A 135 -6.50 -6.70 -0.46
CA LEU A 135 -7.89 -6.60 -0.93
C LEU A 135 -8.37 -5.14 -1.06
N ASN A 136 -7.68 -4.18 -0.43
CA ASN A 136 -8.08 -2.78 -0.38
C ASN A 136 -7.57 -1.99 -1.60
N ARG A 137 -8.24 -2.19 -2.75
CA ARG A 137 -7.87 -1.62 -4.06
C ARG A 137 -7.83 -0.10 -4.14
N ASP A 138 -8.50 0.60 -3.23
CA ASP A 138 -8.56 2.07 -3.24
C ASP A 138 -7.50 2.74 -2.37
N PHE A 139 -6.80 1.98 -1.51
CA PHE A 139 -5.86 2.56 -0.56
C PHE A 139 -4.73 3.31 -1.27
N GLY A 140 -4.15 2.69 -2.31
CA GLY A 140 -3.15 3.35 -3.17
C GLY A 140 -3.66 4.60 -3.88
N LYS A 141 -4.96 4.65 -4.22
CA LYS A 141 -5.57 5.84 -4.84
C LYS A 141 -5.63 7.00 -3.86
N PHE A 142 -5.96 6.73 -2.59
CA PHE A 142 -5.92 7.74 -1.53
C PHE A 142 -4.50 8.24 -1.27
N THR A 143 -3.50 7.35 -1.27
CA THR A 143 -2.09 7.73 -1.17
C THR A 143 -1.68 8.66 -2.31
N TYR A 144 -2.03 8.32 -3.55
CA TYR A 144 -1.75 9.16 -4.70
C TYR A 144 -2.46 10.51 -4.64
N PHE A 145 -3.72 10.54 -4.18
CA PHE A 145 -4.46 11.78 -3.96
C PHE A 145 -3.77 12.66 -2.91
N ALA A 146 -3.35 12.08 -1.78
CA ALA A 146 -2.59 12.78 -0.74
C ALA A 146 -1.28 13.36 -1.28
N PHE A 147 -0.56 12.58 -2.10
CA PHE A 147 0.64 13.04 -2.80
C PHE A 147 0.37 14.28 -3.66
N GLN A 148 -0.65 14.23 -4.53
CA GLN A 148 -1.00 15.36 -5.40
C GLN A 148 -1.41 16.60 -4.61
N ALA A 149 -2.21 16.43 -3.55
CA ALA A 149 -2.65 17.53 -2.71
C ALA A 149 -1.50 18.22 -1.97
N LEU A 150 -0.51 17.46 -1.50
CA LEU A 150 0.65 17.98 -0.77
C LEU A 150 1.71 18.56 -1.71
N LYS A 151 1.93 17.93 -2.87
CA LYS A 151 2.83 18.43 -3.91
C LYS A 151 2.50 19.87 -4.32
N GLN A 152 1.22 20.23 -4.42
CA GLN A 152 0.80 21.59 -4.78
C GLN A 152 1.20 22.65 -3.74
N LYS A 153 1.35 22.26 -2.47
CA LYS A 153 1.66 23.15 -1.34
C LYS A 153 3.17 23.31 -1.12
N ILE A 154 3.97 22.31 -1.50
CA ILE A 154 5.41 22.28 -1.23
C ILE A 154 6.14 22.84 -2.46
N LYS A 155 6.77 24.00 -2.30
CA LYS A 155 7.60 24.64 -3.34
C LYS A 155 9.00 24.84 -2.81
N VAL A 156 9.85 23.83 -3.00
CA VAL A 156 11.25 23.84 -2.61
C VAL A 156 12.09 23.60 -3.87
N PRO A 157 13.16 24.36 -4.12
CA PRO A 157 14.03 24.10 -5.26
C PRO A 157 14.85 22.84 -4.99
N ASP A 158 14.37 21.69 -5.47
CA ASP A 158 15.08 20.41 -5.43
C ASP A 158 14.71 19.56 -6.66
N PRO A 159 15.69 19.03 -7.43
CA PRO A 159 15.40 18.23 -8.61
C PRO A 159 14.70 16.91 -8.30
N ASN A 160 14.84 16.39 -7.07
CA ASN A 160 14.22 15.13 -6.63
C ASN A 160 12.99 15.37 -5.75
N LEU A 161 12.47 16.61 -5.69
CA LEU A 161 11.39 16.99 -4.78
C LEU A 161 10.19 16.04 -4.87
N ASP A 162 9.77 15.70 -6.09
CA ASP A 162 8.61 14.84 -6.32
C ASP A 162 8.78 13.46 -5.70
N LEU A 163 9.96 12.84 -5.87
CA LEU A 163 10.29 11.56 -5.25
C LEU A 163 10.29 11.67 -3.72
N LEU A 164 10.88 12.73 -3.17
CA LEU A 164 10.96 12.94 -1.74
C LEU A 164 9.58 13.16 -1.11
N ILE A 165 8.71 13.93 -1.76
CA ILE A 165 7.32 14.12 -1.33
C ILE A 165 6.57 12.79 -1.44
N PHE A 166 6.70 12.07 -2.55
CA PHE A 166 6.07 10.77 -2.74
C PHE A 166 6.42 9.80 -1.62
N LEU A 167 7.71 9.64 -1.32
CA LEU A 167 8.19 8.77 -0.24
C LEU A 167 7.79 9.28 1.16
N ALA A 168 7.74 10.59 1.38
CA ALA A 168 7.27 11.14 2.64
C ALA A 168 5.77 10.85 2.85
N VAL A 169 4.96 11.01 1.80
CA VAL A 169 3.53 10.67 1.83
C VAL A 169 3.34 9.17 2.01
N ASP A 170 4.03 8.36 1.24
CA ASP A 170 3.90 6.92 1.34
C ASP A 170 4.27 6.40 2.74
N LYS A 171 5.36 6.90 3.33
CA LYS A 171 5.78 6.54 4.70
C LYS A 171 4.78 6.98 5.78
N ILE A 172 4.25 8.19 5.69
CA ILE A 172 3.46 8.79 6.77
C ILE A 172 1.96 8.51 6.61
N TYR A 173 1.46 8.61 5.39
CA TYR A 173 0.05 8.46 5.05
C TYR A 173 -0.35 6.99 4.86
N SER A 174 0.41 6.25 4.06
CA SER A 174 0.17 4.82 3.84
C SER A 174 0.70 3.98 4.99
N GLN A 175 1.64 4.51 5.78
CA GLN A 175 2.41 3.77 6.79
C GLN A 175 3.30 2.67 6.19
N SER A 176 3.75 2.89 4.95
CA SER A 176 4.60 1.95 4.24
C SER A 176 5.96 1.82 4.93
N ASP A 177 6.40 0.58 5.12
CA ASP A 177 7.75 0.27 5.56
C ASP A 177 8.78 0.45 4.44
N ASP A 178 10.06 0.37 4.80
CA ASP A 178 11.18 0.59 3.88
C ASP A 178 11.18 -0.33 2.63
N GLN A 179 10.65 -1.55 2.74
CA GLN A 179 10.55 -2.52 1.64
C GLN A 179 9.37 -2.20 0.72
N GLN A 180 8.23 -1.79 1.29
CA GLN A 180 7.08 -1.30 0.53
C GLN A 180 7.42 -0.02 -0.22
N GLN A 181 8.09 0.93 0.43
CA GLN A 181 8.60 2.14 -0.24
C GLN A 181 9.51 1.79 -1.43
N ALA A 182 10.40 0.81 -1.24
CA ALA A 182 11.27 0.35 -2.31
C ALA A 182 10.50 -0.30 -3.46
N TYR A 183 9.45 -1.06 -3.18
CA TYR A 183 8.59 -1.63 -4.21
C TYR A 183 7.80 -0.55 -4.97
N HIS A 184 7.24 0.45 -4.29
CA HIS A 184 6.59 1.56 -4.97
C HIS A 184 7.56 2.35 -5.87
N VAL A 185 8.80 2.55 -5.44
CA VAL A 185 9.85 3.14 -6.31
C VAL A 185 10.21 2.22 -7.47
N LEU A 186 10.16 0.89 -7.30
CA LEU A 186 10.38 -0.07 -8.39
C LEU A 186 9.32 0.05 -9.48
N GLN A 187 8.06 0.30 -9.09
CA GLN A 187 6.99 0.59 -10.04
C GLN A 187 7.25 1.89 -10.81
N LEU A 188 7.73 2.94 -10.14
CA LEU A 188 8.10 4.21 -10.77
C LEU A 188 9.31 4.08 -11.72
N ALA A 189 10.24 3.19 -11.39
CA ALA A 189 11.42 2.90 -12.20
C ALA A 189 11.19 1.81 -13.28
N GLU A 190 9.92 1.49 -13.56
CA GLU A 190 9.51 0.52 -14.59
C GLU A 190 10.17 -0.87 -14.43
N GLY A 191 10.42 -1.29 -13.18
CA GLY A 191 11.05 -2.57 -12.86
C GLY A 191 12.58 -2.55 -12.87
N ASN A 192 13.23 -1.39 -13.09
CA ASN A 192 14.69 -1.29 -13.02
C ASN A 192 15.18 -1.33 -11.58
N VAL A 193 15.72 -2.48 -11.19
CA VAL A 193 16.20 -2.77 -9.84
C VAL A 193 17.36 -1.87 -9.40
N SER A 194 18.36 -1.66 -10.27
CA SER A 194 19.55 -0.85 -9.95
C SER A 194 19.18 0.61 -9.74
N GLU A 195 18.30 1.13 -10.60
CA GLU A 195 17.82 2.50 -10.48
C GLU A 195 16.95 2.68 -9.22
N THR A 196 16.10 1.70 -8.93
CA THR A 196 15.30 1.69 -7.69
C THR A 196 16.19 1.77 -6.45
N TRP A 197 17.22 0.93 -6.39
CA TRP A 197 18.19 0.94 -5.29
C TRP A 197 18.87 2.31 -5.17
N ARG A 198 19.26 2.93 -6.29
CA ARG A 198 19.86 4.27 -6.31
C ARG A 198 18.89 5.34 -5.78
N LEU A 199 17.65 5.36 -6.26
CA LEU A 199 16.62 6.34 -5.89
C LEU A 199 16.21 6.23 -4.43
N VAL A 200 16.02 5.01 -3.93
CA VAL A 200 15.70 4.77 -2.51
C VAL A 200 16.82 5.26 -1.61
N ASN A 201 18.08 4.95 -1.94
CA ASN A 201 19.22 5.41 -1.15
C ASN A 201 19.44 6.92 -1.26
N LEU A 202 19.19 7.52 -2.42
CA LEU A 202 19.19 8.97 -2.60
C LEU A 202 18.19 9.62 -1.64
N ALA A 203 16.94 9.14 -1.63
CA ALA A 203 15.90 9.70 -0.80
C ALA A 203 16.15 9.49 0.69
N LYS A 204 16.61 8.31 1.11
CA LYS A 204 16.92 8.03 2.53
C LYS A 204 18.00 8.95 3.08
N ASN A 205 19.03 9.24 2.29
CA ASN A 205 20.15 10.08 2.71
C ASN A 205 19.93 11.57 2.43
N HIS A 206 18.77 11.96 1.89
CA HIS A 206 18.53 13.35 1.50
C HIS A 206 18.27 14.26 2.72
N PRO A 207 18.93 15.44 2.84
CA PRO A 207 18.78 16.32 3.99
C PRO A 207 17.34 16.81 4.26
N GLN A 208 16.53 16.89 3.20
CA GLN A 208 15.15 17.38 3.29
C GLN A 208 14.14 16.30 3.68
N SER A 209 14.50 15.02 3.67
CA SER A 209 13.56 13.92 3.91
C SER A 209 12.86 14.02 5.26
N ASN A 210 13.61 14.30 6.32
CA ASN A 210 13.04 14.46 7.67
C ASN A 210 12.11 15.68 7.77
N ARG A 211 12.46 16.78 7.09
CA ARG A 211 11.63 18.00 7.06
C ARG A 211 10.32 17.75 6.33
N LEU A 212 10.39 17.06 5.20
CA LEU A 212 9.22 16.69 4.40
C LEU A 212 8.32 15.72 5.15
N GLN A 213 8.86 14.68 5.78
CA GLN A 213 8.08 13.75 6.62
C GLN A 213 7.34 14.49 7.75
N LYS A 214 8.02 15.42 8.44
CA LYS A 214 7.39 16.24 9.48
C LYS A 214 6.28 17.13 8.92
N TYR A 215 6.51 17.75 7.76
CA TYR A 215 5.50 18.57 7.09
C TYR A 215 4.27 17.74 6.70
N VAL A 216 4.49 16.58 6.07
CA VAL A 216 3.43 15.64 5.68
C VAL A 216 2.64 15.21 6.91
N SER A 217 3.31 14.81 8.00
CA SER A 217 2.65 14.40 9.25
C SER A 217 1.68 15.46 9.79
N ASN A 218 2.11 16.72 9.81
CA ASN A 218 1.26 17.84 10.25
C ASN A 218 0.03 18.08 9.36
N GLN A 219 0.10 17.71 8.08
CA GLN A 219 -0.99 17.91 7.11
C GLN A 219 -1.83 16.65 6.89
N THR A 220 -1.42 15.51 7.46
CA THR A 220 -2.00 14.20 7.18
C THR A 220 -3.37 14.00 7.85
N GLY A 221 -3.63 14.65 8.99
CA GLY A 221 -4.86 14.42 9.78
C GLY A 221 -6.17 14.53 8.96
N ALA A 222 -6.36 15.62 8.23
CA ALA A 222 -7.57 15.80 7.40
C ALA A 222 -7.68 14.76 6.26
N LEU A 223 -6.55 14.35 5.69
CA LEU A 223 -6.51 13.36 4.62
C LEU A 223 -6.77 11.94 5.14
N LEU A 224 -6.37 11.63 6.37
CA LEU A 224 -6.70 10.35 7.01
C LEU A 224 -8.20 10.29 7.29
N LEU A 225 -8.78 11.36 7.86
CA LEU A 225 -10.22 11.42 8.11
C LEU A 225 -11.03 11.20 6.83
N LEU A 226 -10.67 11.86 5.73
CA LEU A 226 -11.34 11.66 4.44
C LEU A 226 -11.33 10.19 3.99
N ARG A 227 -10.17 9.54 4.11
CA ARG A 227 -9.99 8.14 3.75
C ARG A 227 -10.75 7.21 4.68
N ASP A 228 -10.70 7.47 5.98
CA ASP A 228 -11.32 6.63 6.99
C ASP A 228 -12.86 6.73 6.87
N ILE A 229 -13.42 7.89 6.51
CA ILE A 229 -14.85 8.03 6.16
C ILE A 229 -15.20 7.20 4.92
N TYR A 230 -14.36 7.21 3.87
CA TYR A 230 -14.60 6.41 2.68
C TYR A 230 -14.62 4.91 2.99
N PHE A 231 -13.60 4.39 3.66
CA PHE A 231 -13.57 2.96 4.03
C PHE A 231 -14.62 2.62 5.09
N ALA A 232 -15.11 3.61 5.85
CA ALA A 232 -16.22 3.40 6.75
C ALA A 232 -17.52 3.10 5.99
N ASN A 233 -17.89 3.91 4.99
CA ASN A 233 -19.08 3.66 4.19
C ASN A 233 -18.88 4.15 2.74
N PRO A 234 -18.35 3.31 1.84
CA PRO A 234 -18.03 3.73 0.49
C PRO A 234 -19.25 4.23 -0.29
N VAL A 235 -20.41 3.57 -0.13
CA VAL A 235 -21.64 3.92 -0.86
C VAL A 235 -22.19 5.27 -0.40
N GLU A 236 -22.23 5.50 0.91
CA GLU A 236 -22.70 6.77 1.48
C GLU A 236 -21.73 7.92 1.19
N PHE A 237 -20.42 7.65 1.22
CA PHE A 237 -19.40 8.62 0.79
C PHE A 237 -19.66 9.11 -0.64
N GLY A 238 -19.97 8.19 -1.57
CA GLY A 238 -20.33 8.54 -2.94
C GLY A 238 -21.54 9.49 -2.99
N LYS A 239 -22.59 9.22 -2.19
CA LYS A 239 -23.79 10.07 -2.13
C LYS A 239 -23.50 11.46 -1.56
N LEU A 240 -22.71 11.54 -0.48
CA LEU A 240 -22.33 12.81 0.16
C LEU A 240 -21.54 13.70 -0.81
N VAL A 241 -20.53 13.14 -1.48
CA VAL A 241 -19.66 13.90 -2.37
C VAL A 241 -20.38 14.30 -3.68
N LEU A 242 -21.32 13.48 -4.16
CA LEU A 242 -22.14 13.83 -5.32
C LEU A 242 -23.21 14.88 -5.01
N ASN A 243 -23.78 14.88 -3.81
CA ASN A 243 -24.77 15.87 -3.39
C ASN A 243 -24.16 17.25 -3.08
N GLU A 244 -22.92 17.31 -2.57
CA GLU A 244 -22.20 18.59 -2.40
C GLU A 244 -21.64 19.17 -3.72
N ALA A 245 -21.62 18.37 -4.80
CA ALA A 245 -21.12 18.78 -6.11
C ALA A 245 -22.22 19.31 -7.06
N ALA A 246 -23.49 19.28 -6.63
CA ALA A 246 -24.66 19.84 -7.31
C ALA A 246 -25.01 21.23 -6.74
#